data_AF-A0AA35Q242-F1
#
_entry.id   AF-A0AA35Q242-F1
#
_cell.length_a   1.000
_cell.length_b   1.000
_cell.length_c   1.000
_cell.angle_alpha   90.00
_cell.angle_beta   90.00
_cell.angle_gamma   90.00
#
_symmetry.space_group_name_H-M   'P 1'
#
loop_
_entity.id
_entity.type
_entity.pdbx_description
1 polymer ?
#
loop_
_entity_poly.entity_id
_entity_poly.type
_entity_poly.pdbx_seq_one_letter_code
_entity_poly.pdbx_strand_id
1 'polypeptide(L)'
;MAEKCDGQFLWVRLQADNLRRASNQLQLQRALSKTPAGLEQLYEREWESIRTNPTVDTDRSLLLLKWAAFSIRPLSVSEISVAVLIDNELGLPVEELPDEDDGSYVASDIRDHCGSLIEITKDDKNLDQMDSMTVNITHFSVKQFLLTHVFSCDGSLGLNTGLLVSHEERQHDFLAEKCLCYIFNIDIWEQNSLTKGGVNLQTSLLTYAAGTWDKHVCRASKDNGDIMELANQFFQDETGAFDAWRRWTNRRFLGHDNSSELDENDQQNRLSYSMALLLYSTTEYLLSKDGCDVNGRGLFGETPLIISCRENHVENVAQLLSLGANTSISSVAGNVPLCIAVSKGHIEVVKLLLDKGADG
;
A
#
# COMPACT_ATOMS: atom_id res chain seq x y z
N MET A 1 35.15 -6.66 -25.23
CA MET A 1 34.41 -7.44 -24.20
C MET A 1 34.28 -6.67 -22.88
N ALA A 2 35.13 -5.68 -22.60
CA ALA A 2 35.09 -4.88 -21.37
C ALA A 2 34.00 -3.79 -21.34
N GLU A 3 33.56 -3.25 -22.47
CA GLU A 3 32.45 -2.27 -22.53
C GLU A 3 31.05 -2.91 -22.39
N LYS A 4 30.95 -4.24 -22.24
CA LYS A 4 29.69 -4.97 -22.45
C LYS A 4 28.80 -5.17 -21.23
N CYS A 5 29.24 -4.88 -20.01
CA CYS A 5 28.28 -4.72 -18.90
C CYS A 5 28.90 -3.89 -17.77
N ASP A 6 28.52 -2.63 -17.63
CA ASP A 6 28.42 -2.02 -16.30
C ASP A 6 27.30 -2.78 -15.57
N GLY A 7 27.66 -3.72 -14.68
CA GLY A 7 26.70 -4.61 -14.01
C GLY A 7 26.67 -6.08 -14.47
N GLN A 8 27.82 -6.65 -14.85
CA GLN A 8 27.94 -8.05 -15.32
C GLN A 8 27.20 -9.09 -14.47
N PHE A 9 27.20 -8.94 -13.15
CA PHE A 9 26.49 -9.86 -12.24
C PHE A 9 24.96 -9.77 -12.37
N LEU A 10 24.42 -8.56 -12.55
CA LEU A 10 22.98 -8.36 -12.71
C LEU A 10 22.51 -8.87 -14.06
N TRP A 11 23.30 -8.66 -15.12
CA TRP A 11 23.04 -9.24 -16.43
C TRP A 11 22.99 -10.78 -16.39
N VAL A 12 23.96 -11.42 -15.72
CA VAL A 12 23.98 -12.90 -15.59
C VAL A 12 22.76 -13.38 -14.84
N ARG A 13 22.34 -12.67 -13.78
CA ARG A 13 21.14 -12.98 -13.00
C ARG A 13 19.88 -12.91 -13.86
N LEU A 14 19.69 -11.83 -14.61
CA LEU A 14 18.52 -11.64 -15.49
C LEU A 14 18.43 -12.68 -16.60
N GLN A 15 19.58 -13.16 -17.09
CA GLN A 15 19.62 -14.16 -18.16
C GLN A 15 19.73 -15.59 -17.65
N ALA A 16 19.79 -15.82 -16.35
CA ALA A 16 20.07 -17.12 -15.76
C ALA A 16 19.08 -18.18 -16.25
N ASP A 17 17.78 -17.88 -16.27
CA ASP A 17 16.75 -18.84 -16.68
C ASP A 17 16.80 -19.13 -18.20
N ASN A 18 17.05 -18.12 -19.02
CA ASN A 18 17.24 -18.30 -20.47
C ASN A 18 18.47 -19.15 -20.78
N LEU A 19 19.56 -18.95 -20.03
CA LEU A 19 20.78 -19.74 -20.14
C LEU A 19 20.57 -21.18 -19.63
N ARG A 20 19.78 -21.38 -18.58
CA ARG A 20 19.41 -22.71 -18.06
C ARG A 20 18.55 -23.51 -19.02
N ARG A 21 17.64 -22.86 -19.77
CA ARG A 21 16.81 -23.50 -20.79
C ARG A 21 17.61 -23.91 -22.04
N ALA A 22 18.75 -23.27 -22.30
CA ALA A 22 19.61 -23.63 -23.44
C ALA A 22 20.24 -25.02 -23.24
N SER A 23 19.92 -25.94 -24.12
CA SER A 23 20.26 -27.37 -23.98
C SER A 23 21.59 -27.75 -24.64
N ASN A 24 22.23 -26.86 -25.39
CA ASN A 24 23.53 -27.10 -26.02
C ASN A 24 24.40 -25.85 -26.18
N GLN A 25 25.71 -26.05 -26.40
CA GLN A 25 26.71 -24.98 -26.51
C GLN A 25 26.38 -23.95 -27.60
N LEU A 26 25.75 -24.39 -28.69
CA LEU A 26 25.42 -23.55 -29.83
C LEU A 26 24.20 -22.65 -29.51
N GLN A 27 23.22 -23.16 -28.75
CA GLN A 27 22.12 -22.40 -28.20
C GLN A 27 22.60 -21.40 -27.14
N LEU A 28 23.53 -21.80 -26.26
CA LEU A 28 24.19 -20.91 -25.31
C LEU A 28 24.93 -19.78 -26.04
N GLN A 29 25.78 -20.10 -27.02
CA GLN A 29 26.50 -19.09 -27.81
C GLN A 29 25.55 -18.16 -28.56
N ARG A 30 24.45 -18.70 -29.12
CA ARG A 30 23.41 -17.88 -29.75
C ARG A 30 22.73 -16.96 -28.74
N ALA A 31 22.35 -17.47 -27.57
CA ALA A 31 21.73 -16.68 -26.51
C ALA A 31 22.66 -15.54 -26.05
N LEU A 32 23.95 -15.83 -25.86
CA LEU A 32 25.00 -14.86 -25.53
C LEU A 32 25.24 -13.83 -26.65
N SER A 33 25.12 -14.24 -27.92
CA SER A 33 25.31 -13.33 -29.07
C SER A 33 24.14 -12.38 -29.29
N LYS A 34 22.93 -12.78 -28.88
CA LYS A 34 21.68 -12.00 -29.03
C LYS A 34 21.39 -11.11 -27.83
N THR A 35 22.23 -11.14 -26.80
CA THR A 35 21.97 -10.39 -25.58
C THR A 35 22.44 -8.93 -25.70
N PRO A 36 21.61 -7.95 -25.29
CA PRO A 36 22.01 -6.54 -25.30
C PRO A 36 23.21 -6.25 -24.38
N ALA A 37 23.90 -5.14 -24.67
CA ALA A 37 25.13 -4.73 -23.97
C ALA A 37 24.86 -3.88 -22.70
N GLY A 38 23.68 -3.30 -22.56
CA GLY A 38 23.27 -2.51 -21.39
C GLY A 38 22.03 -3.10 -20.72
N LEU A 39 21.88 -2.81 -19.42
CA LEU A 39 20.74 -3.24 -18.61
C LEU A 39 19.42 -2.67 -19.14
N GLU A 40 19.42 -1.41 -19.55
CA GLU A 40 18.24 -0.74 -20.12
C GLU A 40 17.73 -1.44 -21.39
N GLN A 41 18.62 -1.73 -22.35
CA GLN A 41 18.23 -2.46 -23.56
C GLN A 41 17.79 -3.90 -23.27
N LEU A 42 18.30 -4.48 -22.18
CA LEU A 42 17.85 -5.79 -21.72
C LEU A 42 16.44 -5.70 -21.15
N TYR A 43 16.13 -4.70 -20.32
CA TYR A 43 14.78 -4.46 -19.84
C TYR A 43 13.80 -4.17 -20.98
N GLU A 44 14.19 -3.33 -21.95
CA GLU A 44 13.37 -3.01 -23.13
C GLU A 44 13.04 -4.29 -23.92
N ARG A 45 14.05 -5.12 -24.18
CA ARG A 45 13.85 -6.40 -24.89
C ARG A 45 12.92 -7.34 -24.13
N GLU A 46 13.06 -7.44 -22.82
CA GLU A 46 12.18 -8.29 -22.00
C GLU A 46 10.75 -7.74 -22.01
N TRP A 47 10.58 -6.42 -21.90
CA TRP A 47 9.29 -5.77 -22.00
C TRP A 47 8.63 -5.93 -23.38
N GLU A 48 9.38 -5.76 -24.47
CA GLU A 48 8.92 -6.05 -25.83
C GLU A 48 8.51 -7.52 -25.98
N SER A 49 9.26 -8.44 -25.38
CA SER A 49 8.92 -9.87 -25.39
C SER A 49 7.61 -10.15 -24.68
N ILE A 50 7.34 -9.48 -23.56
CA ILE A 50 6.06 -9.59 -22.83
C ILE A 50 4.92 -9.07 -23.71
N ARG A 51 5.06 -7.87 -24.25
CA ARG A 51 4.03 -7.17 -25.04
C ARG A 51 3.68 -7.85 -26.37
N THR A 52 4.64 -8.56 -26.97
CA THR A 52 4.46 -9.21 -28.28
C THR A 52 4.09 -10.68 -28.19
N ASN A 53 4.15 -11.29 -27.00
CA ASN A 53 3.84 -12.69 -26.83
C ASN A 53 2.32 -12.90 -26.71
N PRO A 54 1.65 -13.57 -27.67
CA PRO A 54 0.20 -13.74 -27.65
C PRO A 54 -0.31 -14.65 -26.52
N THR A 55 0.57 -15.41 -25.85
CA THR A 55 0.18 -16.28 -24.73
C THR A 55 0.22 -15.57 -23.39
N VAL A 56 0.77 -14.36 -23.33
CA VAL A 56 0.96 -13.60 -22.09
C VAL A 56 -0.08 -12.49 -22.03
N ASP A 57 -0.82 -12.43 -20.94
CA ASP A 57 -1.70 -11.31 -20.67
C ASP A 57 -0.84 -10.09 -20.30
N THR A 58 -0.79 -9.11 -21.21
CA THR A 58 0.00 -7.89 -21.03
C THR A 58 -0.55 -7.03 -19.88
N ASP A 59 -1.87 -7.00 -19.69
CA ASP A 59 -2.48 -6.21 -18.62
C ASP A 59 -2.17 -6.83 -17.26
N ARG A 60 -2.29 -8.16 -17.14
CA ARG A 60 -1.84 -8.89 -15.94
C ARG A 60 -0.35 -8.65 -15.65
N SER A 61 0.48 -8.64 -16.69
CA SER A 61 1.92 -8.38 -16.56
C SER A 61 2.20 -6.97 -16.05
N LEU A 62 1.47 -5.96 -16.55
CA LEU A 62 1.55 -4.59 -16.03
C LEU A 62 1.16 -4.52 -14.55
N LEU A 63 0.08 -5.20 -14.16
CA LEU A 63 -0.39 -5.22 -12.77
C LEU A 63 0.63 -5.88 -11.83
N LEU A 64 1.19 -7.02 -12.22
CA LEU A 64 2.26 -7.68 -11.48
C LEU A 64 3.48 -6.77 -11.30
N LEU A 65 3.92 -6.09 -12.36
CA LEU A 65 5.05 -5.16 -12.32
C LEU A 65 4.75 -3.95 -11.43
N LYS A 66 3.55 -3.39 -11.48
CA LYS A 66 3.12 -2.29 -10.60
C LYS A 66 3.18 -2.71 -9.14
N TRP A 67 2.53 -3.82 -8.78
CA TRP A 67 2.51 -4.31 -7.41
C TRP A 67 3.93 -4.65 -6.92
N ALA A 68 4.73 -5.35 -7.72
CA ALA A 68 6.11 -5.69 -7.33
C ALA A 68 7.01 -4.45 -7.14
N ALA A 69 6.81 -3.38 -7.91
CA ALA A 69 7.69 -2.21 -7.89
C ALA A 69 7.26 -1.11 -6.88
N PHE A 70 5.96 -0.97 -6.60
CA PHE A 70 5.43 0.17 -5.85
C PHE A 70 4.74 -0.21 -4.54
N SER A 71 4.65 -1.50 -4.21
CA SER A 71 4.17 -1.90 -2.87
C SER A 71 5.09 -1.35 -1.77
N ILE A 72 4.50 -0.99 -0.62
CA ILE A 72 5.22 -0.52 0.57
C ILE A 72 6.21 -1.57 1.10
N ARG A 73 5.90 -2.85 0.85
CA ARG A 73 6.78 -4.00 1.07
C ARG A 73 6.59 -5.02 -0.04
N PRO A 74 7.54 -5.96 -0.24
CA PRO A 74 7.30 -7.12 -1.09
C PRO A 74 6.03 -7.86 -0.67
N LEU A 75 5.20 -8.20 -1.65
CA LEU A 75 3.99 -9.00 -1.43
C LEU A 75 4.34 -10.48 -1.47
N SER A 76 3.62 -11.28 -0.68
CA SER A 76 3.65 -12.73 -0.86
C SER A 76 3.05 -13.10 -2.21
N VAL A 77 3.30 -14.33 -2.67
CA VAL A 77 2.63 -14.85 -3.87
C VAL A 77 1.11 -14.78 -3.70
N SER A 78 0.57 -15.27 -2.59
CA SER A 78 -0.87 -15.27 -2.32
C SER A 78 -1.46 -13.85 -2.30
N GLU A 79 -0.73 -12.88 -1.75
CA GLU A 79 -1.14 -11.47 -1.77
C GLU A 79 -1.18 -10.91 -3.19
N ILE A 80 -0.14 -11.10 -4.00
CA ILE A 80 -0.08 -10.52 -5.34
C ILE A 80 -1.07 -11.20 -6.30
N SER A 81 -1.37 -12.49 -6.12
CA SER A 81 -2.37 -13.24 -6.90
C SER A 81 -3.76 -12.62 -6.78
N VAL A 82 -4.11 -12.16 -5.58
CA VAL A 82 -5.36 -11.43 -5.30
C VAL A 82 -5.27 -10.01 -5.84
N ALA A 83 -4.13 -9.35 -5.61
CA ALA A 83 -3.96 -7.93 -5.91
C ALA A 83 -4.11 -7.58 -7.39
N VAL A 84 -3.73 -8.50 -8.29
CA VAL A 84 -3.86 -8.32 -9.74
C VAL A 84 -5.25 -8.59 -10.29
N LEU A 85 -6.17 -9.15 -9.50
CA LEU A 85 -7.55 -9.45 -9.90
C LEU A 85 -8.55 -8.39 -9.44
N ILE A 86 -8.16 -7.49 -8.53
CA ILE A 86 -9.07 -6.47 -8.01
C ILE A 86 -9.53 -5.56 -9.15
N ASP A 87 -10.83 -5.59 -9.43
CA ASP A 87 -11.49 -4.69 -10.35
C ASP A 87 -12.14 -3.52 -9.60
N ASN A 88 -12.12 -2.33 -10.21
CA ASN A 88 -12.62 -1.11 -9.55
C ASN A 88 -14.16 -1.08 -9.50
N GLU A 89 -14.85 -1.73 -10.44
CA GLU A 89 -16.30 -1.74 -10.56
C GLU A 89 -16.93 -3.00 -9.96
N LEU A 90 -16.27 -4.15 -10.13
CA LEU A 90 -16.79 -5.47 -9.79
C LEU A 90 -16.21 -6.07 -8.51
N GLY A 91 -15.22 -5.41 -7.89
CA GLY A 91 -14.55 -5.92 -6.69
C GLY A 91 -13.60 -7.09 -7.01
N LEU A 92 -13.53 -8.09 -6.13
CA LEU A 92 -12.67 -9.27 -6.32
C LEU A 92 -13.45 -10.40 -7.00
N PRO A 93 -13.12 -10.80 -8.24
CA PRO A 93 -13.73 -11.95 -8.90
C PRO A 93 -13.19 -13.24 -8.28
N VAL A 94 -13.90 -13.79 -7.29
CA VAL A 94 -13.49 -14.99 -6.54
C VAL A 94 -13.31 -16.21 -7.47
N GLU A 95 -14.05 -16.27 -8.58
CA GLU A 95 -13.97 -17.35 -9.57
C GLU A 95 -12.68 -17.33 -10.39
N GLU A 96 -11.96 -16.21 -10.44
CA GLU A 96 -10.68 -16.06 -11.14
C GLU A 96 -9.46 -16.30 -10.24
N LEU A 97 -9.70 -16.54 -8.94
CA LEU A 97 -8.63 -16.91 -8.01
C LEU A 97 -8.10 -18.30 -8.36
N PRO A 98 -6.77 -18.53 -8.25
CA PRO A 98 -6.21 -19.86 -8.49
C PRO A 98 -6.75 -20.88 -7.49
N ASP A 99 -7.15 -22.05 -8.02
CA ASP A 99 -7.69 -23.17 -7.24
C ASP A 99 -6.64 -23.80 -6.30
N GLU A 100 -5.37 -23.81 -6.73
CA GLU A 100 -4.23 -24.29 -5.94
C GLU A 100 -3.08 -23.28 -6.02
N ASP A 101 -2.66 -22.80 -4.85
CA ASP A 101 -1.41 -22.08 -4.66
C ASP A 101 -0.26 -23.12 -4.78
N ASP A 102 0.13 -23.46 -6.01
CA ASP A 102 1.17 -24.43 -6.29
C ASP A 102 2.33 -23.84 -7.11
N GLY A 103 3.44 -24.59 -7.21
CA GLY A 103 4.61 -24.15 -7.96
C GLY A 103 4.36 -23.98 -9.46
N SER A 104 3.26 -24.53 -10.00
CA SER A 104 2.87 -24.39 -11.41
C SER A 104 2.34 -22.98 -11.67
N TYR A 105 1.38 -22.51 -10.87
CA TYR A 105 0.84 -21.15 -10.97
C TYR A 105 1.95 -20.10 -10.86
N VAL A 106 2.85 -20.28 -9.90
CA VAL A 106 4.00 -19.38 -9.71
C VAL A 106 4.88 -19.28 -10.96
N ALA A 107 5.06 -20.40 -11.68
CA ALA A 107 5.86 -20.44 -12.89
C ALA A 107 5.12 -19.83 -14.08
N SER A 108 3.87 -20.22 -14.34
CA SER A 108 3.09 -19.78 -15.51
C SER A 108 2.51 -18.38 -15.36
N ASP A 109 1.87 -18.09 -14.23
CA ASP A 109 0.98 -16.94 -14.07
C ASP A 109 1.64 -15.73 -13.42
N ILE A 110 2.87 -15.90 -12.90
CA ILE A 110 3.69 -14.82 -12.34
C ILE A 110 5.01 -14.69 -13.11
N ARG A 111 5.83 -15.74 -13.13
CA ARG A 111 7.19 -15.65 -13.69
C ARG A 111 7.19 -15.49 -15.20
N ASP A 112 6.42 -16.31 -15.93
CA ASP A 112 6.39 -16.23 -17.39
C ASP A 112 5.75 -14.92 -17.89
N HIS A 113 4.88 -14.29 -17.09
CA HIS A 113 4.27 -12.99 -17.39
C HIS A 113 5.24 -11.82 -17.25
N CYS A 114 6.13 -11.84 -16.25
CA CYS A 114 7.05 -10.72 -16.00
C CYS A 114 8.50 -10.98 -16.44
N GLY A 115 8.78 -12.18 -16.94
CA GLY A 115 10.10 -12.61 -17.38
C GLY A 115 11.15 -12.39 -16.29
N SER A 116 12.28 -11.79 -16.67
CA SER A 116 13.38 -11.50 -15.75
C SER A 116 13.23 -10.17 -14.99
N LEU A 117 12.13 -9.42 -15.14
CA LEU A 117 11.93 -8.16 -14.44
C LEU A 117 11.58 -8.37 -12.95
N ILE A 118 11.04 -9.54 -12.63
CA ILE A 118 10.64 -9.95 -11.28
C ILE A 118 11.42 -11.20 -10.85
N GLU A 119 11.67 -11.31 -9.56
CA GLU A 119 12.13 -12.53 -8.91
C GLU A 119 11.23 -12.93 -7.75
N ILE A 120 11.27 -14.23 -7.46
CA ILE A 120 10.54 -14.82 -6.35
C ILE A 120 11.58 -15.30 -5.35
N THR A 121 11.54 -14.72 -4.16
CA THR A 121 12.46 -15.05 -3.07
C THR A 121 11.73 -15.88 -2.04
N LYS A 122 12.36 -16.92 -1.50
CA LYS A 122 11.82 -17.74 -0.41
C LYS A 122 12.57 -17.39 0.87
N ASP A 123 11.84 -17.12 1.95
CA ASP A 123 12.45 -16.94 3.27
C ASP A 123 12.87 -18.30 3.84
N ASP A 124 14.18 -18.48 4.04
CA ASP A 124 14.77 -19.72 4.57
C ASP A 124 14.33 -20.03 6.02
N LYS A 125 13.70 -19.06 6.72
CA LYS A 125 13.29 -19.22 8.12
C LYS A 125 11.96 -19.97 8.33
N ASN A 126 11.12 -20.09 7.30
CA ASN A 126 9.81 -20.76 7.37
C ASN A 126 9.65 -21.74 6.21
N LEU A 127 9.90 -23.03 6.46
CA LEU A 127 10.07 -24.03 5.40
C LEU A 127 8.76 -24.45 4.69
N ASP A 128 7.59 -24.25 5.30
CA ASP A 128 6.38 -25.02 4.93
C ASP A 128 5.13 -24.23 4.50
N GLN A 129 5.20 -22.95 4.12
CA GLN A 129 4.00 -22.22 3.63
C GLN A 129 4.32 -21.28 2.44
N MET A 130 3.40 -21.13 1.48
CA MET A 130 3.56 -20.22 0.33
C MET A 130 3.64 -18.74 0.72
N ASP A 131 3.15 -18.38 1.91
CA ASP A 131 3.41 -17.07 2.55
C ASP A 131 4.91 -16.80 2.80
N SER A 132 5.79 -17.81 2.67
CA SER A 132 7.25 -17.63 2.72
C SER A 132 7.85 -17.09 1.42
N MET A 133 7.11 -17.14 0.31
CA MET A 133 7.59 -16.65 -0.99
C MET A 133 7.11 -15.24 -1.25
N THR A 134 8.02 -14.33 -1.58
CA THR A 134 7.71 -12.95 -1.92
C THR A 134 8.15 -12.58 -3.33
N VAL A 135 7.32 -11.77 -3.98
CA VAL A 135 7.55 -11.27 -5.33
C VAL A 135 8.26 -9.91 -5.25
N ASN A 136 9.42 -9.81 -5.90
CA ASN A 136 10.29 -8.64 -5.86
C ASN A 136 10.70 -8.23 -7.26
N ILE A 137 10.95 -6.94 -7.50
CA ILE A 137 11.70 -6.53 -8.68
C ILE A 137 13.14 -7.07 -8.60
N THR A 138 13.69 -7.53 -9.72
CA THR A 138 15.04 -8.15 -9.71
C THR A 138 16.16 -7.18 -9.31
N HIS A 139 15.94 -5.88 -9.51
CA HIS A 139 16.86 -4.84 -9.12
C HIS A 139 16.17 -3.47 -9.04
N PHE A 140 16.69 -2.56 -8.21
CA PHE A 140 16.09 -1.22 -8.05
C PHE A 140 16.00 -0.44 -9.36
N SER A 141 16.92 -0.67 -10.32
CA SER A 141 16.88 -0.02 -11.64
C SER A 141 15.72 -0.47 -12.52
N VAL A 142 15.09 -1.62 -12.23
CA VAL A 142 13.86 -2.05 -12.91
C VAL A 142 12.74 -1.06 -12.62
N LYS A 143 12.57 -0.64 -11.36
CA LYS A 143 11.59 0.40 -10.99
C LYS A 143 11.80 1.68 -11.80
N GLN A 144 13.06 2.11 -11.95
CA GLN A 144 13.39 3.29 -12.74
C GLN A 144 13.03 3.10 -14.22
N PHE A 145 13.33 1.94 -14.81
CA PHE A 145 12.93 1.59 -16.17
C PHE A 145 11.40 1.62 -16.34
N LEU A 146 10.66 1.01 -15.42
CA LEU A 146 9.21 0.98 -15.45
C LEU A 146 8.60 2.40 -15.43
N LEU A 147 9.10 3.29 -14.58
CA LEU A 147 8.65 4.69 -14.50
C LEU A 147 8.91 5.51 -15.77
N THR A 148 9.92 5.11 -16.55
CA THR A 148 10.43 5.91 -17.69
C THR A 148 9.98 5.40 -19.05
N HIS A 149 9.67 4.12 -19.17
CA HIS A 149 9.41 3.46 -20.45
C HIS A 149 8.06 2.73 -20.49
N VAL A 150 7.55 2.29 -19.32
CA VAL A 150 6.31 1.49 -19.26
C VAL A 150 5.13 2.31 -18.76
N PHE A 151 5.31 3.11 -17.72
CA PHE A 151 4.23 3.89 -17.08
C PHE A 151 4.22 5.37 -17.49
N SER A 152 5.00 5.76 -18.50
CA SER A 152 5.01 7.12 -19.01
C SER A 152 3.84 7.37 -19.95
N CYS A 153 3.08 8.44 -19.72
CA CYS A 153 1.90 8.79 -20.53
C CYS A 153 2.26 9.50 -21.86
N ASP A 154 3.48 10.01 -22.02
CA ASP A 154 3.91 10.74 -23.23
C ASP A 154 5.25 10.20 -23.73
N GLY A 155 5.22 9.53 -24.89
CA GLY A 155 6.40 8.89 -25.50
C GLY A 155 7.48 9.85 -26.04
N SER A 156 7.50 11.12 -25.65
CA SER A 156 8.46 12.09 -26.19
C SER A 156 8.63 13.38 -25.35
N LEU A 157 9.01 13.30 -24.07
CA LEU A 157 9.56 14.46 -23.36
C LEU A 157 10.71 14.04 -22.44
N GLY A 158 11.81 14.77 -22.49
CA GLY A 158 13.06 14.41 -21.81
C GLY A 158 12.90 14.18 -20.31
N LEU A 159 13.65 13.20 -19.80
CA LEU A 159 13.73 12.79 -18.39
C LEU A 159 13.95 14.00 -17.47
N ASN A 160 12.89 14.48 -16.84
CA ASN A 160 12.99 15.42 -15.72
C ASN A 160 12.62 14.69 -14.42
N THR A 161 13.41 14.90 -13.36
CA THR A 161 13.14 14.42 -12.00
C THR A 161 11.70 14.69 -11.53
N GLY A 162 11.10 15.82 -11.90
CA GLY A 162 9.70 16.12 -11.57
C GLY A 162 8.68 15.20 -12.25
N LEU A 163 8.94 14.74 -13.48
CA LEU A 163 8.07 13.79 -14.18
C LEU A 163 8.12 12.41 -13.53
N LEU A 164 9.30 11.98 -13.07
CA LEU A 164 9.47 10.70 -12.37
C LEU A 164 8.68 10.65 -11.06
N VAL A 165 8.76 11.71 -10.26
CA VAL A 165 7.98 11.85 -9.02
C VAL A 165 6.49 11.76 -9.33
N SER A 166 6.01 12.50 -10.35
CA SER A 166 4.60 12.45 -10.76
C SER A 166 4.17 11.06 -11.25
N HIS A 167 5.04 10.33 -11.96
CA HIS A 167 4.74 8.96 -12.41
C HIS A 167 4.66 7.98 -11.23
N GLU A 168 5.53 8.13 -10.24
CA GLU A 168 5.51 7.31 -9.01
C GLU A 168 4.28 7.61 -8.15
N GLU A 169 3.93 8.89 -7.99
CA GLU A 169 2.70 9.34 -7.31
C GLU A 169 1.46 8.68 -7.95
N ARG A 170 1.37 8.67 -9.28
CA ARG A 170 0.27 7.99 -10.00
C ARG A 170 0.22 6.47 -9.78
N GLN A 171 1.37 5.82 -9.54
CA GLN A 171 1.35 4.40 -9.21
C GLN A 171 0.82 4.20 -7.79
N HIS A 172 1.12 5.12 -6.87
CA HIS A 172 0.52 5.08 -5.54
C HIS A 172 -0.98 5.43 -5.54
N ASP A 173 -1.46 6.29 -6.44
CA ASP A 173 -2.90 6.49 -6.67
C ASP A 173 -3.57 5.14 -7.02
N PHE A 174 -3.00 4.43 -7.99
CA PHE A 174 -3.49 3.13 -8.43
C PHE A 174 -3.51 2.10 -7.29
N LEU A 175 -2.41 1.96 -6.55
CA LEU A 175 -2.35 0.99 -5.45
C LEU A 175 -3.31 1.38 -4.31
N ALA A 176 -3.45 2.68 -4.00
CA ALA A 176 -4.38 3.16 -2.99
C ALA A 176 -5.83 2.83 -3.38
N GLU A 177 -6.21 3.09 -4.63
CA GLU A 177 -7.52 2.76 -5.17
C GLU A 177 -7.82 1.26 -5.03
N LYS A 178 -6.91 0.39 -5.50
CA LYS A 178 -7.07 -1.06 -5.40
C LYS A 178 -7.18 -1.54 -3.95
N CYS A 179 -6.36 -1.01 -3.05
CA CYS A 179 -6.47 -1.33 -1.63
C CYS A 179 -7.82 -0.89 -1.04
N LEU A 180 -8.29 0.32 -1.39
CA LEU A 180 -9.57 0.86 -0.94
C LEU A 180 -10.75 0.03 -1.47
N CYS A 181 -10.80 -0.25 -2.77
CA CYS A 181 -11.83 -1.12 -3.39
C CYS A 181 -11.89 -2.49 -2.71
N TYR A 182 -10.73 -3.07 -2.41
CA TYR A 182 -10.65 -4.36 -1.73
C TYR A 182 -11.22 -4.29 -0.30
N ILE A 183 -10.82 -3.31 0.51
CA ILE A 183 -11.32 -3.20 1.89
C ILE A 183 -12.77 -2.68 1.99
N PHE A 184 -13.29 -2.06 0.93
CA PHE A 184 -14.69 -1.66 0.83
C PHE A 184 -15.62 -2.88 0.74
N ASN A 185 -15.12 -4.00 0.24
CA ASN A 185 -15.89 -5.22 0.14
C ASN A 185 -16.08 -5.87 1.53
N ILE A 186 -17.31 -5.78 2.06
CA ILE A 186 -17.68 -6.29 3.39
C ILE A 186 -17.47 -7.81 3.52
N ASP A 187 -17.65 -8.57 2.43
CA ASP A 187 -17.57 -10.03 2.43
C ASP A 187 -16.17 -10.51 2.85
N ILE A 188 -15.13 -9.75 2.51
CA ILE A 188 -13.73 -10.06 2.87
C ILE A 188 -13.55 -10.04 4.38
N TRP A 189 -14.22 -9.11 5.08
CA TRP A 189 -14.16 -8.99 6.53
C TRP A 189 -14.91 -10.13 7.23
N GLU A 190 -16.05 -10.55 6.67
CA GLU A 190 -16.82 -11.67 7.19
C GLU A 190 -16.05 -12.99 7.04
N GLN A 191 -15.50 -13.25 5.85
CA GLN A 191 -14.72 -14.45 5.58
C GLN A 191 -13.46 -14.55 6.43
N ASN A 192 -12.74 -13.45 6.62
CA ASN A 192 -11.55 -13.43 7.47
C ASN A 192 -11.89 -13.79 8.94
N SER A 193 -13.12 -13.54 9.38
CA SER A 193 -13.59 -13.92 10.71
C SER A 193 -13.90 -15.43 10.83
N LEU A 194 -14.17 -16.10 9.72
CA LEU A 194 -14.52 -17.53 9.65
C LEU A 194 -13.29 -18.44 9.56
N THR A 195 -12.17 -17.95 9.00
CA THR A 195 -10.97 -18.74 8.76
C THR A 195 -10.19 -19.01 10.05
N LYS A 196 -10.43 -20.18 10.66
CA LYS A 196 -9.65 -20.70 11.78
C LYS A 196 -8.47 -21.56 11.29
N GLY A 197 -7.42 -20.91 10.80
CA GLY A 197 -6.10 -21.54 10.64
C GLY A 197 -5.77 -22.19 9.30
N GLY A 198 -6.54 -21.93 8.24
CA GLY A 198 -6.17 -22.25 6.86
C GLY A 198 -5.88 -20.98 6.04
N VAL A 199 -5.02 -21.07 5.02
CA VAL A 199 -4.78 -19.97 4.07
C VAL A 199 -6.05 -19.79 3.23
N ASN A 200 -6.72 -18.65 3.38
CA ASN A 200 -7.80 -18.24 2.47
C ASN A 200 -7.23 -17.21 1.51
N LEU A 201 -7.14 -17.59 0.23
CA LEU A 201 -6.58 -16.72 -0.77
C LEU A 201 -7.37 -15.42 -0.88
N GLN A 202 -8.70 -15.46 -0.81
CA GLN A 202 -9.56 -14.28 -0.88
C GLN A 202 -9.21 -13.22 0.18
N THR A 203 -8.77 -13.62 1.36
CA THR A 203 -8.42 -12.69 2.47
C THR A 203 -6.93 -12.44 2.59
N SER A 204 -6.10 -13.01 1.71
CA SER A 204 -4.64 -12.96 1.83
C SER A 204 -4.08 -11.54 1.71
N LEU A 205 -4.67 -10.69 0.86
CA LEU A 205 -4.25 -9.29 0.71
C LEU A 205 -4.72 -8.38 1.86
N LEU A 206 -5.67 -8.82 2.69
CA LEU A 206 -6.32 -7.96 3.69
C LEU A 206 -5.34 -7.26 4.62
N THR A 207 -4.33 -7.97 5.11
CA THR A 207 -3.35 -7.38 6.04
C THR A 207 -2.53 -6.28 5.39
N TYR A 208 -2.16 -6.46 4.12
CA TYR A 208 -1.48 -5.43 3.35
C TYR A 208 -2.44 -4.27 3.08
N ALA A 209 -3.55 -4.52 2.39
CA ALA A 209 -4.47 -3.46 1.95
C ALA A 209 -4.99 -2.62 3.12
N ALA A 210 -5.51 -3.25 4.18
CA ALA A 210 -6.05 -2.54 5.34
C ALA A 210 -5.00 -1.76 6.15
N GLY A 211 -3.72 -2.14 6.07
CA GLY A 211 -2.62 -1.55 6.85
C GLY A 211 -1.67 -0.62 6.07
N THR A 212 -1.89 -0.47 4.76
CA THR A 212 -1.02 0.38 3.92
C THR A 212 -1.74 1.26 2.91
N TRP A 213 -3.07 1.17 2.76
CA TRP A 213 -3.81 2.02 1.84
C TRP A 213 -3.58 3.52 2.14
N ASP A 214 -3.57 3.89 3.42
CA ASP A 214 -3.30 5.23 3.94
C ASP A 214 -1.91 5.73 3.54
N LYS A 215 -0.91 4.84 3.56
CA LYS A 215 0.47 5.13 3.14
C LYS A 215 0.59 5.33 1.65
N HIS A 216 -0.26 4.68 0.86
CA HIS A 216 -0.35 4.93 -0.58
C HIS A 216 -1.03 6.28 -0.84
N VAL A 217 -2.14 6.60 -0.16
CA VAL A 217 -2.79 7.92 -0.23
C VAL A 217 -1.84 9.05 0.18
N CYS A 218 -0.98 8.86 1.18
CA CYS A 218 0.02 9.87 1.56
C CYS A 218 1.12 10.08 0.50
N ARG A 219 1.34 9.11 -0.39
CA ARG A 219 2.33 9.17 -1.49
C ARG A 219 1.67 9.39 -2.86
N ALA A 220 0.35 9.49 -2.88
CA ALA A 220 -0.47 9.75 -4.05
C ALA A 220 -0.27 11.19 -4.54
N SER A 221 -0.67 11.44 -5.78
CA SER A 221 -0.71 12.77 -6.36
C SER A 221 -1.69 13.64 -5.59
N LYS A 222 -1.22 14.80 -5.09
CA LYS A 222 -2.10 15.76 -4.39
C LYS A 222 -3.17 16.36 -5.31
N ASP A 223 -2.94 16.33 -6.61
CA ASP A 223 -3.85 16.86 -7.63
C ASP A 223 -4.93 15.84 -8.04
N ASN A 224 -4.82 14.58 -7.59
CA ASN A 224 -5.80 13.55 -7.90
C ASN A 224 -6.99 13.62 -6.94
N GLY A 225 -8.10 14.22 -7.40
CA GLY A 225 -9.34 14.33 -6.63
C GLY A 225 -10.03 12.98 -6.39
N ASP A 226 -9.88 12.02 -7.31
CA ASP A 226 -10.65 10.78 -7.31
C ASP A 226 -10.27 9.88 -6.11
N ILE A 227 -8.98 9.77 -5.81
CA ILE A 227 -8.52 8.97 -4.67
C ILE A 227 -8.94 9.60 -3.33
N MET A 228 -8.97 10.93 -3.26
CA MET A 228 -9.43 11.64 -2.07
C MET A 228 -10.94 11.49 -1.89
N GLU A 229 -11.71 11.50 -3.00
CA GLU A 229 -13.13 11.20 -2.98
C GLU A 229 -13.40 9.77 -2.51
N LEU A 230 -12.66 8.78 -3.00
CA LEU A 230 -12.78 7.39 -2.58
C LEU A 230 -12.45 7.19 -1.09
N ALA A 231 -11.38 7.84 -0.60
CA ALA A 231 -11.05 7.83 0.83
C ALA A 231 -12.16 8.47 1.67
N ASN A 232 -12.74 9.58 1.20
CA ASN A 232 -13.86 10.24 1.87
C ASN A 232 -15.12 9.35 1.88
N GLN A 233 -15.42 8.65 0.77
CA GLN A 233 -16.51 7.68 0.70
C GLN A 233 -16.32 6.54 1.71
N PHE A 234 -15.10 6.00 1.83
CA PHE A 234 -14.77 5.00 2.84
C PHE A 234 -14.98 5.52 4.26
N PHE A 235 -14.53 6.75 4.55
CA PHE A 235 -14.77 7.38 5.84
C PHE A 235 -16.22 7.77 6.09
N GLN A 236 -17.09 7.75 5.09
CA GLN A 236 -18.54 7.96 5.23
C GLN A 236 -19.34 6.67 5.05
N ASP A 237 -18.65 5.53 4.96
CA ASP A 237 -19.28 4.26 4.67
C ASP A 237 -20.35 3.88 5.71
N GLU A 238 -21.56 3.60 5.20
CA GLU A 238 -22.71 3.12 5.96
C GLU A 238 -22.90 1.59 5.84
N THR A 239 -22.14 0.93 4.95
CA THR A 239 -22.25 -0.52 4.72
C THR A 239 -21.60 -1.34 5.82
N GLY A 240 -20.70 -0.73 6.62
CA GLY A 240 -20.03 -1.33 7.77
C GLY A 240 -18.59 -1.78 7.49
N ALA A 241 -18.08 -1.55 6.27
CA ALA A 241 -16.69 -1.78 5.90
C ALA A 241 -15.74 -0.90 6.73
N PHE A 242 -16.08 0.38 6.96
CA PHE A 242 -15.29 1.23 7.85
C PHE A 242 -15.23 0.66 9.27
N ASP A 243 -16.37 0.19 9.81
CA ASP A 243 -16.41 -0.36 11.16
C ASP A 243 -15.69 -1.71 11.28
N ALA A 244 -15.69 -2.51 10.22
CA ALA A 244 -14.89 -3.73 10.13
C ALA A 244 -13.40 -3.42 10.12
N TRP A 245 -12.97 -2.48 9.26
CA TRP A 245 -11.60 -1.99 9.19
C TRP A 245 -11.14 -1.36 10.50
N ARG A 246 -11.97 -0.54 11.14
CA ARG A 246 -11.74 0.08 12.43
C ARG A 246 -11.46 -0.96 13.51
N ARG A 247 -12.34 -1.96 13.64
CA ARG A 247 -12.18 -3.07 14.60
C ARG A 247 -10.92 -3.88 14.32
N TRP A 248 -10.62 -4.14 13.05
CA TRP A 248 -9.39 -4.83 12.66
C TRP A 248 -8.14 -4.04 13.03
N THR A 249 -8.13 -2.75 12.74
CA THR A 249 -7.06 -1.80 13.07
C THR A 249 -6.83 -1.78 14.58
N ASN A 250 -7.90 -1.62 15.37
CA ASN A 250 -7.80 -1.58 16.83
C ASN A 250 -7.24 -2.88 17.40
N ARG A 251 -7.70 -4.05 16.95
CA ARG A 251 -7.14 -5.34 17.39
C ARG A 251 -5.64 -5.45 17.10
N ARG A 252 -5.20 -4.95 15.95
CA ARG A 252 -3.79 -5.03 15.54
C ARG A 252 -2.88 -4.11 16.35
N PHE A 253 -3.36 -2.91 16.71
CA PHE A 253 -2.56 -1.92 17.43
C PHE A 253 -2.68 -2.01 18.97
N LEU A 254 -3.84 -2.42 19.49
CA LEU A 254 -4.08 -2.54 20.94
C LEU A 254 -3.83 -3.95 21.47
N GLY A 255 -3.87 -4.98 20.63
CA GLY A 255 -3.86 -6.39 21.07
C GLY A 255 -5.18 -6.81 21.71
N HIS A 256 -5.36 -8.12 21.92
CA HIS A 256 -6.60 -8.68 22.49
C HIS A 256 -6.84 -8.28 23.96
N ASP A 257 -5.79 -7.92 24.70
CA ASP A 257 -5.89 -7.66 26.14
C ASP A 257 -6.32 -6.21 26.45
N ASN A 258 -5.92 -5.22 25.64
CA ASN A 258 -6.24 -3.80 25.87
C ASN A 258 -7.59 -3.37 25.27
N SER A 259 -8.27 -4.21 24.50
CA SER A 259 -9.62 -3.92 23.99
C SER A 259 -10.71 -3.99 25.07
N SER A 260 -10.36 -4.44 26.29
CA SER A 260 -11.30 -4.60 27.40
C SER A 260 -11.56 -3.31 28.19
N GLU A 261 -10.72 -2.28 28.05
CA GLU A 261 -10.81 -1.04 28.85
C GLU A 261 -11.67 0.07 28.21
N LEU A 262 -11.95 0.00 26.91
CA LEU A 262 -12.75 1.01 26.21
C LEU A 262 -14.04 0.42 25.65
N ASP A 263 -15.14 1.14 25.81
CA ASP A 263 -16.40 0.83 25.15
C ASP A 263 -16.19 0.89 23.62
N GLU A 264 -16.69 -0.09 22.87
CA GLU A 264 -16.67 -0.06 21.40
C GLU A 264 -17.39 1.19 20.85
N ASN A 265 -18.27 1.80 21.64
CA ASN A 265 -18.92 3.08 21.34
C ASN A 265 -17.98 4.29 21.46
N ASP A 266 -16.94 4.21 22.29
CA ASP A 266 -16.02 5.34 22.48
C ASP A 266 -15.02 5.48 21.32
N GLN A 267 -14.72 4.42 20.58
CA GLN A 267 -13.67 4.39 19.54
C GLN A 267 -14.21 4.53 18.10
N GLN A 268 -15.36 5.17 17.91
CA GLN A 268 -16.05 5.23 16.60
C GLN A 268 -15.74 6.49 15.80
N ASN A 269 -14.97 7.42 16.38
CA ASN A 269 -14.84 8.74 15.77
C ASN A 269 -13.98 8.73 14.51
N ARG A 270 -14.66 8.81 13.35
CA ARG A 270 -14.06 8.88 12.01
C ARG A 270 -13.04 10.02 11.89
N LEU A 271 -13.30 11.17 12.52
CA LEU A 271 -12.36 12.29 12.52
C LEU A 271 -11.02 11.91 13.16
N SER A 272 -11.05 11.25 14.33
CA SER A 272 -9.84 10.79 15.01
C SER A 272 -9.02 9.81 14.15
N TYR A 273 -9.65 8.88 13.42
CA TYR A 273 -8.90 7.99 12.53
C TYR A 273 -8.30 8.73 11.34
N SER A 274 -9.03 9.66 10.71
CA SER A 274 -8.50 10.43 9.58
C SER A 274 -7.25 11.23 9.98
N MET A 275 -7.26 11.82 11.19
CA MET A 275 -6.10 12.54 11.75
C MET A 275 -4.98 11.59 12.14
N ALA A 276 -5.28 10.44 12.76
CA ALA A 276 -4.26 9.45 13.14
C ALA A 276 -3.52 8.86 11.93
N LEU A 277 -4.20 8.79 10.78
CA LEU A 277 -3.64 8.36 9.49
C LEU A 277 -3.02 9.51 8.68
N LEU A 278 -3.02 10.74 9.20
CA LEU A 278 -2.51 11.94 8.52
C LEU A 278 -3.20 12.23 7.16
N LEU A 279 -4.48 11.90 7.03
CA LEU A 279 -5.27 12.15 5.84
C LEU A 279 -5.85 13.57 5.88
N TYR A 280 -5.01 14.56 5.55
CA TYR A 280 -5.34 15.99 5.69
C TYR A 280 -6.62 16.39 4.96
N SER A 281 -6.76 16.09 3.66
CA SER A 281 -7.95 16.52 2.92
C SER A 281 -9.22 15.80 3.38
N THR A 282 -9.12 14.54 3.83
CA THR A 282 -10.24 13.84 4.47
C THR A 282 -10.59 14.44 5.82
N THR A 283 -9.59 14.87 6.59
CA THR A 283 -9.79 15.58 7.87
C THR A 283 -10.53 16.89 7.64
N GLU A 284 -10.09 17.71 6.67
CA GLU A 284 -10.76 18.95 6.29
C GLU A 284 -12.19 18.70 5.82
N TYR A 285 -12.40 17.67 4.98
CA TYR A 285 -13.72 17.26 4.52
C TYR A 285 -14.63 16.89 5.70
N LEU A 286 -14.16 16.06 6.64
CA LEU A 286 -14.94 15.66 7.81
C LEU A 286 -15.24 16.84 8.75
N LEU A 287 -14.29 17.76 8.96
CA LEU A 287 -14.49 18.97 9.76
C LEU A 287 -15.49 19.94 9.12
N SER A 288 -15.66 19.90 7.80
CA SER A 288 -16.65 20.72 7.08
C SER A 288 -18.08 20.19 7.19
N LYS A 289 -18.29 18.97 7.69
CA LYS A 289 -19.62 18.36 7.83
C LYS A 289 -20.33 18.83 9.09
N ASP A 290 -21.62 19.13 8.95
CA ASP A 290 -22.50 19.41 10.08
C ASP A 290 -22.57 18.20 11.02
N GLY A 291 -22.48 18.45 12.33
CA GLY A 291 -22.54 17.40 13.35
C GLY A 291 -21.26 16.58 13.52
N CYS A 292 -20.13 17.02 12.95
CA CYS A 292 -18.83 16.40 13.19
C CYS A 292 -18.49 16.38 14.69
N ASP A 293 -18.24 15.19 15.24
CA ASP A 293 -17.85 15.04 16.65
C ASP A 293 -16.35 15.31 16.82
N VAL A 294 -16.02 16.50 17.31
CA VAL A 294 -14.65 16.93 17.60
C VAL A 294 -14.08 16.36 18.91
N ASN A 295 -14.89 15.65 19.70
CA ASN A 295 -14.53 15.13 21.02
C ASN A 295 -14.51 13.60 21.08
N GLY A 296 -15.11 12.92 20.11
CA GLY A 296 -15.13 11.46 20.02
C GLY A 296 -13.73 10.86 19.96
N ARG A 297 -13.55 9.68 20.54
CA ARG A 297 -12.24 9.03 20.60
C ARG A 297 -12.06 8.07 19.43
N GLY A 298 -10.81 7.86 19.05
CA GLY A 298 -10.42 6.90 18.00
C GLY A 298 -9.41 5.89 18.51
N LEU A 299 -8.38 5.64 17.69
CA LEU A 299 -7.26 4.77 18.03
C LEU A 299 -6.59 5.22 19.35
N PHE A 300 -6.23 4.27 20.22
CA PHE A 300 -5.67 4.52 21.56
C PHE A 300 -6.53 5.41 22.48
N GLY A 301 -7.84 5.53 22.19
CA GLY A 301 -8.76 6.38 22.94
C GLY A 301 -8.47 7.87 22.77
N GLU A 302 -7.80 8.27 21.69
CA GLU A 302 -7.36 9.64 21.46
C GLU A 302 -8.44 10.47 20.78
N THR A 303 -8.60 11.71 21.25
CA THR A 303 -9.44 12.71 20.59
C THR A 303 -8.70 13.37 19.42
N PRO A 304 -9.41 14.00 18.48
CA PRO A 304 -8.81 14.79 17.40
C PRO A 304 -7.81 15.83 17.93
N LEU A 305 -8.12 16.43 19.10
CA LEU A 305 -7.26 17.43 19.73
C LEU A 305 -5.98 16.81 20.27
N ILE A 306 -6.04 15.64 20.92
CA ILE A 306 -4.85 14.90 21.36
C ILE A 306 -3.92 14.60 20.18
N ILE A 307 -4.47 14.11 19.08
CA ILE A 307 -3.69 13.74 17.89
C ILE A 307 -3.01 14.98 17.30
N SER A 308 -3.77 16.07 17.11
CA SER A 308 -3.24 17.33 16.59
C SER A 308 -2.15 17.92 17.49
N CYS A 309 -2.29 17.78 18.81
CA CYS A 309 -1.28 18.19 19.78
C CYS A 309 -0.01 17.36 19.70
N ARG A 310 -0.08 16.06 19.41
CA ARG A 310 1.09 15.17 19.28
C ARG A 310 1.91 15.49 18.04
N GLU A 311 1.22 15.69 16.92
CA GLU A 311 1.83 15.90 15.61
C GLU A 311 2.26 17.35 15.38
N ASN A 312 1.98 18.26 16.31
CA ASN A 312 2.27 19.70 16.20
C ASN A 312 1.52 20.39 15.06
N HIS A 313 0.28 19.98 14.79
CA HIS A 313 -0.56 20.58 13.76
C HIS A 313 -1.32 21.78 14.33
N VAL A 314 -0.65 22.92 14.40
CA VAL A 314 -1.13 24.15 15.06
C VAL A 314 -2.48 24.60 14.49
N GLU A 315 -2.66 24.50 13.17
CA GLU A 315 -3.89 24.87 12.47
C GLU A 315 -5.07 23.99 12.90
N ASN A 316 -4.88 22.67 12.94
CA ASN A 316 -5.90 21.73 13.42
C ASN A 316 -6.23 21.97 14.89
N VAL A 317 -5.23 22.25 15.74
CA VAL A 317 -5.46 22.60 17.15
C VAL A 317 -6.35 23.83 17.25
N ALA A 318 -6.01 24.91 16.54
CA ALA A 318 -6.79 26.15 16.56
C ALA A 318 -8.23 25.92 16.05
N GLN A 319 -8.39 25.17 14.95
CA GLN A 319 -9.69 24.86 14.37
C GLN A 319 -10.55 24.02 15.33
N LEU A 320 -10.00 22.93 15.88
CA LEU A 320 -10.71 22.07 16.83
C LEU A 320 -11.14 22.84 18.09
N LEU A 321 -10.27 23.68 18.65
CA LEU A 321 -10.61 24.53 19.79
C LEU A 321 -11.72 25.55 19.45
N SER A 322 -11.72 26.08 18.22
CA SER A 322 -12.80 26.96 17.76
C SER A 322 -14.14 26.25 17.61
N LEU A 323 -14.11 24.94 17.31
CA LEU A 323 -15.26 24.06 17.21
C LEU A 323 -15.71 23.47 18.57
N GLY A 324 -15.07 23.88 19.68
CA GLY A 324 -15.45 23.44 21.02
C GLY A 324 -14.84 22.10 21.46
N ALA A 325 -13.66 21.74 20.93
CA ALA A 325 -12.93 20.58 21.44
C ALA A 325 -12.60 20.74 22.92
N ASN A 326 -12.87 19.67 23.68
CA ASN A 326 -12.67 19.58 25.12
C ASN A 326 -11.20 19.23 25.42
N THR A 327 -10.55 20.12 26.16
CA THR A 327 -9.13 20.04 26.53
C THR A 327 -8.83 19.07 27.67
N SER A 328 -9.86 18.54 28.36
CA SER A 328 -9.70 17.66 29.53
C SER A 328 -9.95 16.18 29.24
N ILE A 329 -10.37 15.81 28.01
CA ILE A 329 -10.53 14.40 27.65
C ILE A 329 -9.15 13.76 27.49
N SER A 330 -8.91 12.65 28.18
CA SER A 330 -7.63 11.94 28.17
C SER A 330 -7.54 10.88 27.05
N SER A 331 -6.39 10.24 26.84
CA SER A 331 -6.26 8.98 26.07
C SER A 331 -6.46 7.75 26.97
N VAL A 332 -6.35 6.52 26.44
CA VAL A 332 -6.24 5.29 27.28
C VAL A 332 -5.09 5.39 28.27
N ALA A 333 -3.95 5.92 27.84
CA ALA A 333 -2.79 6.14 28.69
C ALA A 333 -2.95 7.30 29.71
N GLY A 334 -4.15 7.86 29.87
CA GLY A 334 -4.43 8.96 30.81
C GLY A 334 -3.90 10.33 30.38
N ASN A 335 -3.33 10.46 29.17
CA ASN A 335 -2.75 11.72 28.71
C ASN A 335 -3.83 12.69 28.20
N VAL A 336 -3.84 13.92 28.71
CA VAL A 336 -4.63 15.03 28.19
C VAL A 336 -3.85 15.83 27.11
N PRO A 337 -4.52 16.60 26.22
CA PRO A 337 -3.89 17.40 25.18
C PRO A 337 -2.68 18.23 25.64
N LEU A 338 -2.79 18.92 26.78
CA LEU A 338 -1.71 19.79 27.30
C LEU A 338 -0.47 18.98 27.68
N CYS A 339 -0.64 17.86 28.40
CA CYS A 339 0.45 16.98 28.80
C CYS A 339 1.22 16.44 27.59
N ILE A 340 0.52 16.09 26.51
CA ILE A 340 1.15 15.61 25.26
C ILE A 340 1.96 16.74 24.61
N ALA A 341 1.36 17.92 24.43
CA ALA A 341 2.04 19.07 23.82
C ALA A 341 3.29 19.48 24.62
N VAL A 342 3.22 19.49 25.95
CA VAL A 342 4.35 19.78 26.84
C VAL A 342 5.43 18.70 26.72
N SER A 343 5.06 17.42 26.80
CA SER A 343 6.03 16.31 26.74
C SER A 343 6.79 16.26 25.41
N LYS A 344 6.17 16.71 24.32
CA LYS A 344 6.76 16.78 22.98
C LYS A 344 7.50 18.09 22.71
N GLY A 345 7.34 19.10 23.57
CA GLY A 345 8.01 20.41 23.43
C GLY A 345 7.35 21.33 22.40
N HIS A 346 6.07 21.14 22.08
CA HIS A 346 5.35 21.90 21.06
C HIS A 346 4.84 23.23 21.62
N ILE A 347 5.77 24.19 21.76
CA ILE A 347 5.56 25.46 22.47
C ILE A 347 4.32 26.23 21.99
N GLU A 348 4.09 26.30 20.67
CA GLU A 348 2.98 27.07 20.13
C GLU A 348 1.62 26.42 20.42
N VAL A 349 1.54 25.10 20.32
CA VAL A 349 0.36 24.32 20.74
C VAL A 349 0.09 24.51 22.24
N VAL A 350 1.13 24.49 23.08
CA VAL A 350 0.99 24.71 24.52
C VAL A 350 0.38 26.08 24.81
N LYS A 351 0.85 27.15 24.16
CA LYS A 351 0.25 28.48 24.33
C LYS A 351 -1.22 28.49 23.93
N LEU A 352 -1.57 27.94 22.76
CA LEU A 352 -2.95 27.89 22.29
C LEU A 352 -3.88 27.17 23.28
N LEU A 353 -3.43 26.05 23.86
CA LEU A 353 -4.19 25.30 24.85
C LEU A 353 -4.37 26.10 26.15
N LEU A 354 -3.31 26.73 26.66
CA LEU A 354 -3.37 27.54 27.89
C LEU A 354 -4.26 28.78 27.71
N ASP A 355 -4.21 29.43 26.54
CA ASP A 355 -5.08 30.56 26.21
C ASP A 355 -6.57 30.17 26.18
N LYS A 356 -6.86 28.88 25.93
CA LYS A 356 -8.20 28.29 26.00
C LYS A 356 -8.53 27.67 27.36
N GLY A 357 -7.68 27.87 28.37
CA GLY A 357 -7.91 27.43 29.74
C GLY A 357 -7.71 25.94 29.98
N ALA A 358 -6.93 25.26 29.12
CA ALA A 358 -6.55 23.88 29.36
C ALA A 358 -5.72 23.76 30.65
N ASP A 359 -6.10 22.81 31.50
CA ASP A 359 -5.33 22.36 32.66
C ASP A 359 -4.71 20.98 32.41
N GLY A 360 -3.73 20.62 33.24
CA GLY A 360 -2.87 19.44 33.08
C GLY A 360 -3.13 18.38 34.13
#